data_AF-A0A443STC0-F1
#
_entry.id   AF-A0A443STC0-F1
#
_cell.length_a   1.000
_cell.length_b   1.000
_cell.length_c   1.000
_cell.angle_alpha   90.00
_cell.angle_beta   90.00
_cell.angle_gamma   90.00
#
_symmetry.space_group_name_H-M   'P 1'
#
loop_
_entity.id
_entity.type
_entity.pdbx_description
1 polymer ?
#
loop_
_entity_poly.entity_id
_entity_poly.type
_entity_poly.pdbx_seq_one_letter_code
_entity_poly.pdbx_strand_id
1 'polypeptide(L)'
;MLIEKESLESVKDYLNNKSVLITGATGFVGKYIVYKLLKCFHVNAIFFIVRAKKGKSVQKRFEEYLKSKTFSEINENILLEKLVALEGDITLPKLGLSDDHYQTVINNVSVVINSGASIKYNDTLR
;
A
#
# COMPACT_ATOMS: atom_id res chain seq x y z
N MET A 1 -15.57 -28.74 30.39
CA MET A 1 -14.49 -27.98 29.72
C MET A 1 -15.18 -26.97 28.82
N LEU A 2 -15.30 -25.72 29.28
CA LEU A 2 -15.92 -24.65 28.51
C LEU A 2 -14.93 -24.25 27.42
N ILE A 3 -15.33 -24.41 26.16
CA ILE A 3 -14.60 -23.82 25.04
C ILE A 3 -14.79 -22.32 25.19
N GLU A 4 -13.72 -21.60 25.58
CA GLU A 4 -13.72 -20.15 25.54
C GLU A 4 -14.06 -19.73 24.10
N LYS A 5 -15.13 -18.95 23.96
CA LYS A 5 -15.49 -18.33 22.69
C LYS A 5 -14.39 -17.34 22.37
N GLU A 6 -13.49 -17.70 21.46
CA GLU A 6 -12.47 -16.80 20.95
C GLU A 6 -13.20 -15.56 20.40
N SER A 7 -13.04 -14.41 21.06
CA SER A 7 -13.64 -13.17 20.59
C SER A 7 -12.92 -12.78 19.31
N LEU A 8 -13.61 -12.88 18.17
CA LEU A 8 -13.08 -12.48 16.88
C LEU A 8 -12.68 -11.01 16.93
N GLU A 9 -11.37 -10.75 16.83
CA GLU A 9 -10.81 -9.41 16.72
C GLU A 9 -11.37 -8.73 15.45
N SER A 10 -11.79 -7.47 15.57
CA SER A 10 -12.24 -6.73 14.38
C SER A 10 -11.06 -6.43 13.45
N VAL A 11 -11.32 -6.26 12.15
CA VAL A 11 -10.27 -5.83 11.20
C VAL A 11 -9.62 -4.51 11.65
N LYS A 12 -10.39 -3.65 12.34
CA LYS A 12 -9.88 -2.37 12.83
C LYS A 12 -8.87 -2.56 13.96
N ASP A 13 -9.18 -3.44 14.90
CA ASP A 13 -8.30 -3.74 16.04
C ASP A 13 -7.04 -4.45 15.54
N TYR A 14 -7.20 -5.42 14.63
CA TYR A 14 -6.08 -6.16 14.05
C TYR A 14 -5.10 -5.26 13.30
N LEU A 15 -5.58 -4.23 12.60
CA LEU A 15 -4.73 -3.30 11.83
C LEU A 15 -4.12 -2.17 12.67
N ASN A 16 -4.52 -2.03 13.93
CA ASN A 16 -4.01 -0.98 14.81
C ASN A 16 -2.49 -1.11 14.98
N ASN A 17 -1.76 -0.01 14.79
CA ASN A 17 -0.31 0.08 14.82
C ASN A 17 0.45 -0.87 13.85
N LYS A 18 -0.23 -1.52 12.91
CA LYS A 18 0.43 -2.34 11.89
C LYS A 18 0.90 -1.50 10.72
N SER A 19 1.99 -1.93 10.11
CA SER A 19 2.40 -1.39 8.81
C SER A 19 1.88 -2.27 7.68
N VAL A 20 1.36 -1.64 6.64
CA VAL A 20 0.74 -2.32 5.50
C VAL A 20 1.57 -2.12 4.24
N LEU A 21 1.87 -3.20 3.53
CA LEU A 21 2.32 -3.14 2.13
C LEU A 21 1.11 -3.27 1.22
N ILE A 22 0.92 -2.34 0.29
CA ILE A 22 -0.12 -2.42 -0.73
C ILE A 22 0.44 -2.34 -2.15
N THR A 23 0.07 -3.32 -2.97
CA THR A 23 0.31 -3.29 -4.42
C THR A 23 -0.88 -2.66 -5.13
N GLY A 24 -0.66 -2.04 -6.29
CA GLY A 24 -1.76 -1.40 -7.04
C GLY A 24 -2.32 -0.14 -6.38
N ALA A 25 -1.62 0.45 -5.41
CA ALA A 25 -2.05 1.64 -4.67
C ALA A 25 -2.37 2.85 -5.58
N THR A 26 -1.67 2.98 -6.71
CA THR A 26 -1.91 4.05 -7.69
C THR A 26 -3.14 3.81 -8.57
N GLY A 27 -3.72 2.60 -8.55
CA GLY A 27 -4.92 2.24 -9.31
C GLY A 27 -6.19 2.83 -8.68
N PHE A 28 -7.34 2.60 -9.32
CA PHE A 28 -8.63 3.12 -8.85
C PHE A 28 -8.97 2.57 -7.45
N VAL A 29 -9.09 1.24 -7.32
CA VAL A 29 -9.44 0.59 -6.05
C VAL A 29 -8.37 0.80 -4.98
N GLY A 30 -7.10 0.53 -5.32
CA GLY A 30 -5.98 0.62 -4.37
C GLY A 30 -5.87 1.99 -3.69
N LYS A 31 -6.19 3.08 -4.40
CA LYS A 31 -6.15 4.43 -3.82
C LYS A 31 -7.22 4.65 -2.77
N TYR A 32 -8.43 4.11 -2.96
CA TYR A 32 -9.48 4.17 -1.95
C TYR A 32 -9.19 3.26 -0.75
N ILE A 33 -8.50 2.13 -0.96
CA ILE A 33 -8.00 1.32 0.15
C ILE A 33 -7.03 2.15 1.00
N VAL A 34 -6.05 2.82 0.38
CA VAL A 34 -5.12 3.72 1.11
C VAL A 34 -5.88 4.82 1.84
N TYR A 35 -6.85 5.48 1.19
CA TYR A 35 -7.70 6.49 1.84
C TYR A 35 -8.40 5.94 3.07
N LYS A 36 -8.99 4.74 2.98
CA LYS A 36 -9.67 4.10 4.11
C LYS A 36 -8.69 3.76 5.22
N LEU A 37 -7.52 3.20 4.90
CA LEU A 37 -6.45 2.94 5.88
C LEU A 37 -6.05 4.21 6.65
N LEU A 38 -5.94 5.35 5.96
CA LEU A 38 -5.60 6.62 6.60
C LEU A 38 -6.73 7.24 7.43
N LYS A 39 -8.00 7.11 6.99
CA LYS A 39 -9.15 7.77 7.63
C LYS A 39 -9.83 6.93 8.71
N CYS A 40 -9.87 5.61 8.54
CA CYS A 40 -10.69 4.71 9.35
C CYS A 40 -9.88 3.78 10.25
N PHE A 41 -8.58 3.64 9.98
CA PHE A 41 -7.69 2.74 10.69
C PHE A 41 -6.51 3.52 11.28
N HIS A 42 -5.94 2.98 12.36
CA HIS A 42 -4.78 3.56 13.04
C HIS A 42 -3.52 2.80 12.65
N VAL A 43 -3.19 2.78 11.36
CA VAL A 43 -1.99 2.10 10.86
C VAL A 43 -0.71 2.87 11.19
N ASN A 44 0.39 2.15 11.39
CA ASN A 44 1.70 2.75 11.63
C ASN A 44 2.24 3.43 10.37
N ALA A 45 2.35 2.67 9.28
CA ALA A 45 2.82 3.13 7.98
C ALA A 45 2.16 2.35 6.83
N ILE A 46 2.10 2.95 5.65
CA ILE A 46 1.60 2.32 4.42
C ILE A 46 2.71 2.39 3.37
N PHE A 47 3.35 1.24 3.14
CA PHE A 47 4.29 1.03 2.06
C PHE A 47 3.53 0.71 0.79
N PHE A 48 3.89 1.30 -0.34
CA PHE A 48 3.32 0.85 -1.61
C PHE A 48 4.29 0.92 -2.78
N ILE A 49 4.14 -0.07 -3.64
CA ILE A 49 5.04 -0.31 -4.76
C ILE A 49 4.59 0.53 -5.95
N VAL A 50 5.50 1.39 -6.42
CA VAL A 50 5.32 2.26 -7.57
C VAL A 50 6.22 1.75 -8.69
N ARG A 51 5.58 1.34 -9.79
CA ARG A 51 6.31 1.01 -11.02
C ARG A 51 6.86 2.26 -11.68
N ALA A 52 8.16 2.25 -11.97
CA ALA A 52 8.75 3.21 -12.89
C ALA A 52 8.05 3.14 -14.26
N LYS A 53 7.84 4.29 -14.89
CA LYS A 53 7.34 4.38 -16.26
C LYS A 53 8.25 5.33 -17.03
N LYS A 54 8.52 5.02 -18.30
CA LYS A 54 9.33 5.90 -19.18
C LYS A 54 8.86 7.35 -19.05
N GLY A 55 9.77 8.24 -18.63
CA GLY A 55 9.55 9.69 -18.56
C GLY A 55 9.04 10.26 -17.22
N LYS A 56 8.83 9.47 -16.16
CA LYS A 56 8.53 10.01 -14.81
C LYS A 56 9.24 9.22 -13.71
N SER A 57 9.93 9.93 -12.81
CA SER A 57 10.51 9.36 -11.59
C SER A 57 9.40 8.89 -10.63
N VAL A 58 9.75 7.96 -9.74
CA VAL A 58 8.86 7.50 -8.67
C VAL A 58 8.42 8.66 -7.78
N GLN A 59 9.35 9.56 -7.43
CA GLN A 59 9.05 10.75 -6.64
C GLN A 59 7.98 11.63 -7.29
N LYS A 60 8.09 11.93 -8.59
CA LYS A 60 7.07 12.71 -9.30
C LYS A 60 5.71 12.01 -9.33
N ARG A 61 5.70 10.69 -9.52
CA ARG A 61 4.45 9.90 -9.45
C ARG A 61 3.84 9.92 -8.06
N PHE A 62 4.68 9.91 -7.02
CA PHE A 62 4.24 9.99 -5.64
C PHE A 62 3.66 11.37 -5.33
N GLU A 63 4.32 12.46 -5.72
CA GLU A 63 3.78 13.82 -5.58
C GLU A 63 2.43 13.98 -6.30
N GLU A 64 2.30 13.47 -7.53
CA GLU A 64 1.03 13.46 -8.27
C GLU A 64 -0.05 12.62 -7.55
N TYR A 65 0.35 11.53 -6.90
CA TYR A 65 -0.53 10.67 -6.12
C TYR A 65 -1.08 11.39 -4.88
N LEU A 66 -0.20 12.06 -4.12
CA LEU A 66 -0.56 12.85 -2.94
C LEU A 66 -1.53 13.98 -3.28
N LYS A 67 -1.34 14.64 -4.43
CA LYS A 67 -2.19 15.74 -4.92
C LYS A 67 -3.53 15.30 -5.52
N SER A 68 -3.82 14.00 -5.54
CA SER A 68 -5.08 13.52 -6.13
C SER A 68 -6.29 13.92 -5.29
N LYS A 69 -7.43 14.18 -5.95
CA LYS A 69 -8.70 14.55 -5.28
C LYS A 69 -9.14 13.57 -4.19
N THR A 70 -8.71 12.30 -4.27
CA THR A 70 -9.03 11.29 -3.26
C THR A 70 -8.46 11.66 -1.88
N PHE A 71 -7.35 12.40 -1.82
CA PHE A 71 -6.71 12.77 -0.55
C PHE A 71 -6.90 14.23 -0.17
N SER A 72 -7.76 14.99 -0.87
CA SER A 72 -7.93 16.44 -0.63
C SER A 72 -8.40 16.79 0.79
N GLU A 73 -8.98 15.82 1.50
CA GLU A 73 -9.47 15.96 2.87
C GLU A 73 -8.46 15.47 3.94
N ILE A 74 -7.28 15.00 3.53
CA ILE A 74 -6.24 14.50 4.43
C ILE A 74 -5.12 15.55 4.48
N ASN A 75 -4.67 15.86 5.69
CA ASN A 75 -3.55 16.77 5.88
C ASN A 75 -2.29 16.21 5.20
N GLU A 76 -1.60 17.03 4.41
CA GLU A 76 -0.41 16.63 3.66
C GLU A 76 0.71 16.09 4.56
N ASN A 77 0.87 16.63 5.78
CA ASN A 77 1.84 16.11 6.74
C ASN A 77 1.53 14.67 7.16
N ILE A 78 0.25 14.33 7.35
CA ILE A 78 -0.17 12.94 7.64
C ILE A 78 0.16 12.04 6.46
N LEU A 79 -0.07 12.52 5.23
CA LEU A 79 0.27 11.75 4.04
C LEU A 79 1.78 11.48 3.96
N LEU A 80 2.61 12.50 4.16
CA LEU A 80 4.07 12.39 4.13
C LEU A 80 4.63 11.54 5.27
N GLU A 81 4.01 11.59 6.44
CA GLU A 81 4.39 10.76 7.61
C GLU A 81 4.02 9.29 7.39
N LYS A 82 2.83 9.01 6.87
CA LYS A 82 2.27 7.65 6.81
C LYS A 82 2.58 6.90 5.53
N LEU A 83 2.85 7.59 4.41
CA LEU A 83 3.00 6.95 3.10
C LEU A 83 4.46 6.82 2.70
N VAL A 84 4.87 5.59 2.38
CA VAL A 84 6.22 5.28 1.92
C VAL A 84 6.16 4.67 0.51
N ALA A 85 6.59 5.45 -0.49
CA ALA A 85 6.66 4.98 -1.86
C ALA A 85 7.95 4.19 -2.11
N LEU A 86 7.82 2.96 -2.59
CA LEU A 86 8.94 2.10 -2.95
C LEU A 86 8.96 1.87 -4.46
N GLU A 87 10.08 2.12 -5.11
CA GLU A 87 10.25 1.75 -6.51
C GLU A 87 10.31 0.23 -6.65
N GLY A 88 9.45 -0.36 -7.48
CA GLY A 88 9.47 -1.79 -7.75
C GLY A 88 8.45 -2.24 -8.79
N ASP A 89 8.50 -3.52 -9.13
CA ASP A 89 7.57 -4.20 -10.02
C ASP A 89 7.22 -5.59 -9.46
N ILE A 90 5.93 -5.79 -9.16
CA ILE A 90 5.42 -7.03 -8.56
C ILE A 90 5.61 -8.28 -9.45
N THR A 91 5.93 -8.10 -10.73
CA THR A 91 6.20 -9.20 -11.66
C THR A 91 7.64 -9.71 -11.60
N LEU A 92 8.52 -9.00 -10.88
CA LEU A 92 9.93 -9.35 -10.73
C LEU A 92 10.21 -10.05 -9.40
N PRO A 93 11.31 -10.84 -9.32
CA PRO A 93 11.81 -11.35 -8.05
C PRO A 93 11.98 -10.23 -7.02
N LYS A 94 11.71 -10.53 -5.73
CA LYS A 94 11.73 -9.54 -4.64
C LYS A 94 10.89 -8.27 -4.93
N LEU A 95 9.84 -8.41 -5.75
CA LEU A 95 8.97 -7.30 -6.17
C LEU A 95 9.71 -6.16 -6.89
N GLY A 96 10.88 -6.43 -7.47
CA GLY A 96 11.73 -5.44 -8.12
C GLY A 96 12.29 -4.37 -7.18
N LEU A 97 12.26 -4.60 -5.87
CA LEU A 97 12.80 -3.70 -4.86
C LEU A 97 14.34 -3.77 -4.86
N SER A 98 15.00 -2.67 -4.49
CA SER A 98 16.40 -2.71 -4.06
C SER A 98 16.53 -3.57 -2.80
N ASP A 99 17.73 -4.09 -2.53
CA ASP A 99 17.94 -4.90 -1.32
C ASP A 99 17.60 -4.11 -0.03
N ASP A 100 17.92 -2.81 0.03
CA ASP A 100 17.57 -1.95 1.17
C ASP A 100 16.06 -1.79 1.36
N HIS A 101 15.32 -1.53 0.26
CA HIS A 101 13.86 -1.45 0.32
C HIS A 101 13.24 -2.80 0.66
N TYR A 102 13.81 -3.89 0.14
CA TYR A 102 13.37 -5.23 0.44
C TYR A 102 13.53 -5.56 1.93
N GLN A 103 14.69 -5.26 2.52
CA GLN A 103 14.91 -5.43 3.97
C GLN A 103 13.99 -4.52 4.79
N THR A 104 13.78 -3.28 4.34
CA THR A 104 12.81 -2.36 4.98
C THR A 104 11.42 -2.98 5.03
N VAL A 105 10.95 -3.58 3.92
CA VAL A 105 9.66 -4.26 3.88
C VAL A 105 9.63 -5.45 4.83
N ILE A 106 10.63 -6.33 4.78
CA ILE A 106 10.72 -7.53 5.62
C ILE A 106 10.67 -7.17 7.12
N ASN A 107 11.36 -6.11 7.52
CA ASN A 107 11.50 -5.75 8.93
C ASN A 107 10.30 -4.98 9.48
N ASN A 108 9.52 -4.28 8.63
CA ASN A 108 8.52 -3.33 9.10
C ASN A 108 7.07 -3.70 8.74
N VAL A 109 6.84 -4.51 7.71
CA VAL A 109 5.50 -4.82 7.21
C VAL A 109 4.88 -5.99 7.96
N SER A 110 3.65 -5.79 8.43
CA SER A 110 2.88 -6.83 9.13
C SER A 110 1.73 -7.38 8.30
N VAL A 111 1.26 -6.63 7.30
CA VAL A 111 0.11 -7.00 6.46
C VAL A 111 0.38 -6.65 5.00
N VAL A 112 0.01 -7.55 4.09
CA VAL A 112 0.09 -7.33 2.64
C VAL A 112 -1.32 -7.28 2.05
N ILE A 113 -1.61 -6.22 1.29
CA ILE A 113 -2.83 -6.07 0.50
C ILE A 113 -2.45 -6.06 -0.99
N ASN A 114 -2.84 -7.10 -1.72
CA ASN A 114 -2.59 -7.16 -3.16
C ASN A 114 -3.80 -6.64 -3.94
N SER A 115 -3.73 -5.40 -4.43
CA SER A 115 -4.73 -4.79 -5.32
C SER A 115 -4.18 -4.53 -6.73
N GLY A 116 -2.97 -4.98 -7.03
CA GLY A 116 -2.35 -4.87 -8.34
C GLY A 116 -2.89 -5.92 -9.32
N ALA A 117 -3.34 -5.47 -10.49
CA ALA A 117 -3.74 -6.34 -11.59
C ALA A 117 -3.35 -5.71 -12.94
N SER A 118 -3.21 -6.54 -13.98
CA SER A 118 -3.20 -6.03 -15.35
C SER A 118 -4.62 -5.61 -15.73
N ILE A 119 -4.75 -4.40 -16.28
CA ILE A 119 -6.02 -3.89 -16.83
C ILE A 119 -5.99 -3.88 -18.36
N LYS A 120 -4.98 -4.53 -18.97
CA LYS A 120 -4.93 -4.69 -20.42
C LYS A 120 -5.95 -5.75 -20.82
N TYR A 121 -6.97 -5.31 -21.53
CA TYR A 121 -8.07 -6.15 -21.96
C TYR A 121 -7.63 -7.30 -22.90
N ASN A 122 -6.56 -7.11 -23.67
CA ASN A 122 -6.03 -8.09 -24.62
C ASN A 122 -4.91 -8.97 -24.05
N ASP A 123 -4.64 -8.93 -22.74
CA ASP A 123 -3.72 -9.90 -22.15
C ASP A 123 -4.43 -11.26 -22.06
N THR A 124 -3.72 -12.35 -22.37
CA THR A 124 -4.22 -13.69 -22.06
C THR A 124 -4.29 -13.85 -20.53
N LEU A 125 -5.43 -14.33 -20.03
CA LEU A 125 -5.53 -14.78 -18.65
C LEU A 125 -4.52 -15.91 -18.46
N ARG A 126 -3.53 -15.68 -17.59
CA ARG A 126 -2.55 -16.69 -17.19
C ARG A 126 -2.97 -17.34 -15.88
#